data_AF-A0A0B5NJ76-F1
#
_entry.id   AF-A0A0B5NJ76-F1
#
_cell.length_a   1.000
_cell.length_b   1.000
_cell.length_c   1.000
_cell.angle_alpha   90.00
_cell.angle_beta   90.00
_cell.angle_gamma   90.00
#
_symmetry.space_group_name_H-M   'P 1'
#
loop_
_entity.id
_entity.type
_entity.pdbx_description
1 polymer ?
#
loop_
_entity_poly.entity_id
_entity_poly.type
_entity_poly.pdbx_seq_one_letter_code
_entity_poly.pdbx_strand_id
1 'polypeptide(L)'
;MKRSLICLAVPMMLFAGGCGNEESKKEDKIAVASKEEKVAYIDQVIGFSNDFETIMKKMSKLTSDDMTLFSNKEEFIGVINEFTDLFDRLNNMEPDEKYKTQHEKLKRAMGYYAESFQIQLDNIDNPSSSELALSTSKLKDGLAIYKKSMGAINDIRRGNEIGTTEKSLEEKKQQNTTSETTEGE
;
A
#
# COMPACT_ATOMS: atom_id res chain seq x y z
N MET A 1 10.16 3.51 -25.09
CA MET A 1 9.53 2.43 -24.30
C MET A 1 8.68 3.07 -23.21
N LYS A 2 7.35 3.00 -23.32
CA LYS A 2 6.43 3.52 -22.30
C LYS A 2 6.56 2.62 -21.07
N ARG A 3 7.33 3.05 -20.07
CA ARG A 3 7.43 2.34 -18.78
C ARG A 3 6.08 2.54 -18.11
N SER A 4 5.24 1.49 -18.15
CA SER A 4 3.95 1.46 -17.48
C SER A 4 4.22 1.73 -16.00
N LEU A 5 3.90 2.95 -15.55
CA LEU A 5 3.84 3.27 -14.15
C LEU A 5 2.86 2.29 -13.53
N ILE A 6 3.37 1.55 -12.54
CA ILE A 6 2.64 0.60 -11.74
C ILE A 6 1.41 1.34 -11.19
N CYS A 7 0.26 1.13 -11.81
CA CYS A 7 -0.99 1.75 -11.40
C CYS A 7 -1.35 1.18 -10.01
N LEU A 8 -1.06 1.96 -8.98
CA LEU A 8 -1.23 1.67 -7.55
C LEU A 8 -2.69 1.85 -7.11
N ALA A 9 -3.66 1.51 -7.95
CA ALA A 9 -5.09 1.51 -7.59
C ALA A 9 -5.51 0.27 -6.77
N VAL A 10 -4.56 -0.63 -6.47
CA VAL A 10 -4.82 -1.93 -5.84
C VAL A 10 -5.00 -1.89 -4.30
N PRO A 11 -4.33 -1.01 -3.52
CA PRO A 11 -4.43 -1.03 -2.06
C PRO A 11 -5.85 -0.89 -1.50
N MET A 12 -6.65 0.06 -2.00
CA MET A 12 -7.98 0.37 -1.47
C MET A 12 -9.07 -0.65 -1.83
N MET A 13 -9.03 -1.24 -3.04
CA MET A 13 -10.08 -2.17 -3.49
C MET A 13 -10.16 -3.44 -2.62
N LEU A 14 -9.08 -3.77 -1.91
CA LEU A 14 -9.01 -4.94 -1.02
C LEU A 14 -10.03 -4.85 0.12
N PHE A 15 -10.24 -3.66 0.68
CA PHE A 15 -11.10 -3.46 1.86
C PHE A 15 -12.53 -3.03 1.51
N ALA A 16 -12.83 -2.76 0.22
CA ALA A 16 -14.17 -2.45 -0.25
C ALA A 16 -15.11 -3.66 -0.03
N GLY A 17 -15.93 -3.57 1.02
CA GLY A 17 -16.88 -4.60 1.44
C GLY A 17 -16.93 -4.65 2.97
N GLY A 18 -17.91 -3.92 3.51
CA GLY A 18 -18.23 -3.90 4.94
C GLY A 18 -18.46 -2.51 5.52
N CYS A 19 -19.41 -1.74 5.00
CA CYS A 19 -20.12 -0.75 5.83
C CYS A 19 -21.55 -1.29 5.96
N GLY A 20 -21.72 -2.19 6.93
CA GLY A 20 -23.01 -2.76 7.27
C GLY A 20 -23.76 -1.76 8.15
N ASN A 21 -24.89 -1.29 7.62
CA ASN A 21 -26.07 -0.77 8.28
C ASN A 21 -26.05 -0.83 9.84
N GLU A 22 -25.90 0.33 10.49
CA GLU A 22 -26.32 0.47 11.89
C GLU A 22 -27.68 1.14 11.94
N GLU A 23 -28.68 0.32 12.27
CA GLU A 23 -30.01 0.76 12.66
C GLU A 23 -29.93 1.67 13.90
N SER A 24 -30.47 2.87 13.72
CA SER A 24 -30.86 3.82 14.76
C SER A 24 -31.55 3.16 15.97
N LYS A 25 -30.88 3.04 17.13
CA LYS A 25 -31.56 2.95 18.44
C LYS A 25 -30.78 3.63 19.58
N LYS A 26 -31.30 4.81 19.91
CA LYS A 26 -31.48 5.45 21.24
C LYS A 26 -30.27 5.67 22.16
N GLU A 27 -30.12 6.96 22.47
CA GLU A 27 -29.46 7.56 23.62
C GLU A 27 -29.74 6.81 24.93
N ASP A 28 -28.67 6.53 25.69
CA ASP A 28 -28.69 6.78 27.13
C ASP A 28 -27.29 7.19 27.61
N LYS A 29 -27.27 8.23 28.45
CA LYS A 29 -26.07 8.83 29.05
C LYS A 29 -25.47 7.86 30.07
N ILE A 30 -24.13 7.83 30.22
CA ILE A 30 -23.39 7.87 31.52
C ILE A 30 -21.87 7.66 31.31
N ALA A 31 -21.11 8.49 32.04
CA ALA A 31 -19.73 8.37 32.51
C ALA A 31 -18.54 8.47 31.53
N VAL A 32 -17.91 9.65 31.60
CA VAL A 32 -16.51 9.90 31.25
C VAL A 32 -15.59 8.95 32.01
N ALA A 33 -14.99 8.01 31.28
CA ALA A 33 -13.71 7.43 31.60
C ALA A 33 -12.87 7.55 30.34
N SER A 34 -11.88 8.45 30.35
CA SER A 34 -10.89 8.60 29.27
C SER A 34 -9.97 7.37 29.27
N LYS A 35 -10.49 6.24 28.79
CA LYS A 35 -9.68 5.17 28.23
C LYS A 35 -9.47 5.56 26.78
N GLU A 36 -8.23 5.83 26.38
CA GLU A 36 -7.89 5.85 24.96
C GLU A 36 -8.44 4.55 24.35
N GLU A 37 -9.48 4.66 23.51
CA GLU A 37 -10.00 3.52 22.78
C GLU A 37 -8.85 2.99 21.94
N LYS A 38 -8.36 1.78 22.27
CA LYS A 38 -7.35 1.10 21.47
C LYS A 38 -7.97 0.88 20.09
N VAL A 39 -7.58 1.71 19.13
CA VAL A 39 -8.02 1.60 17.73
C VAL A 39 -7.74 0.18 17.26
N ALA A 40 -8.74 -0.50 16.70
CA ALA A 40 -8.59 -1.89 16.29
C ALA A 40 -7.47 -2.01 15.25
N TYR A 41 -6.69 -3.09 15.31
CA TYR A 41 -5.57 -3.31 14.38
C TYR A 41 -5.98 -3.16 12.91
N ILE A 42 -7.17 -3.65 12.55
CA ILE A 42 -7.71 -3.55 11.19
C ILE A 42 -7.92 -2.09 10.76
N ASP A 43 -8.44 -1.24 11.65
CA ASP A 43 -8.65 0.17 11.33
C ASP A 43 -7.31 0.90 11.12
N GLN A 44 -6.30 0.54 11.93
CA GLN A 44 -4.94 1.05 11.75
C GLN A 44 -4.35 0.62 10.40
N VAL A 45 -4.53 -0.64 10.00
CA VAL A 45 -4.07 -1.15 8.69
C VAL A 45 -4.79 -0.49 7.53
N ILE A 46 -6.09 -0.23 7.65
CA ILE A 46 -6.86 0.50 6.64
C ILE A 46 -6.33 1.93 6.51
N GLY A 47 -6.12 2.62 7.63
CA GLY A 47 -5.50 3.96 7.64
C GLY A 47 -4.12 3.96 6.98
N PHE A 48 -3.26 3.01 7.35
CA PHE A 48 -1.96 2.81 6.73
C PHE A 48 -2.05 2.59 5.22
N SER A 49 -3.00 1.77 4.73
CA SER A 49 -3.19 1.52 3.30
C SER A 49 -3.53 2.79 2.53
N ASN A 50 -4.36 3.66 3.12
CA ASN A 50 -4.80 4.90 2.50
C ASN A 50 -3.66 5.92 2.39
N ASP A 51 -2.89 6.04 3.47
CA ASP A 51 -1.72 6.91 3.52
C ASP A 51 -0.65 6.40 2.54
N PHE A 52 -0.42 5.09 2.51
CA PHE A 52 0.51 4.46 1.57
C PHE A 52 0.13 4.74 0.11
N GLU A 53 -1.15 4.58 -0.25
CA GLU A 53 -1.63 4.90 -1.59
C GLU A 53 -1.41 6.39 -1.94
N THR A 54 -1.65 7.28 -0.98
CA THR A 54 -1.44 8.72 -1.16
C THR A 54 0.03 9.05 -1.43
N ILE A 55 0.95 8.50 -0.63
CA ILE A 55 2.40 8.65 -0.82
C ILE A 55 2.82 8.10 -2.17
N MET A 56 2.35 6.91 -2.54
CA MET A 56 2.71 6.30 -3.81
C MET A 56 2.16 7.08 -5.02
N LYS A 57 1.00 7.75 -4.90
CA LYS A 57 0.51 8.70 -5.92
C LYS A 57 1.39 9.93 -6.03
N LYS A 58 1.84 10.53 -4.92
CA LYS A 58 2.80 11.64 -4.93
C LYS A 58 4.09 11.22 -5.62
N MET A 59 4.64 10.06 -5.25
CA MET A 59 5.85 9.49 -5.83
C MET A 59 5.71 9.25 -7.34
N SER A 60 4.59 8.67 -7.75
CA SER A 60 4.23 8.44 -9.15
C SER A 60 4.17 9.73 -9.96
N LYS A 61 3.65 10.82 -9.37
CA LYS A 61 3.56 12.12 -10.03
C LYS A 61 4.96 12.73 -10.22
N LEU A 62 5.77 12.72 -9.17
CA LEU A 62 7.14 13.26 -9.24
C LEU A 62 7.98 12.55 -10.30
N THR A 63 7.87 11.22 -10.36
CA THR A 63 8.62 10.40 -11.33
C THR A 63 8.03 10.39 -12.74
N SER A 64 6.74 10.71 -12.92
CA SER A 64 6.15 10.92 -14.26
C SER A 64 6.55 12.25 -14.87
N ASP A 65 6.67 13.29 -14.02
CA ASP A 65 6.98 14.65 -14.45
C ASP A 65 8.49 14.80 -14.71
N ASP A 66 9.33 14.16 -13.88
CA ASP A 66 10.78 14.10 -14.07
C ASP A 66 11.32 12.74 -13.59
N MET A 67 11.59 11.84 -14.54
CA MET A 67 12.14 10.50 -14.25
C MET A 67 13.54 10.54 -13.61
N THR A 68 14.25 11.65 -13.73
CA THR A 68 15.59 11.82 -13.15
C THR A 68 15.53 12.46 -11.77
N LEU A 69 14.38 13.03 -11.38
CA LEU A 69 14.13 13.74 -10.12
C LEU A 69 15.03 14.97 -9.90
N PHE A 70 15.83 15.38 -10.89
CA PHE A 70 16.75 16.52 -10.79
C PHE A 70 16.01 17.83 -10.47
N SER A 71 14.83 18.03 -11.04
CA SER A 71 14.06 19.27 -10.87
C SER A 71 13.22 19.29 -9.59
N ASN A 72 12.96 18.13 -9.00
CA ASN A 72 12.03 17.95 -7.88
C ASN A 72 12.68 17.24 -6.68
N LYS A 73 14.01 17.36 -6.52
CA LYS A 73 14.79 16.66 -5.49
C LYS A 73 14.26 16.89 -4.08
N GLU A 74 13.96 18.13 -3.72
CA GLU A 74 13.45 18.47 -2.38
C GLU A 74 12.06 17.86 -2.13
N GLU A 75 11.17 17.94 -3.11
CA GLU A 75 9.84 17.33 -3.02
C GLU A 75 9.93 15.80 -2.92
N PHE A 76 10.84 15.18 -3.68
CA PHE A 76 11.10 13.75 -3.61
C PHE A 76 11.60 13.31 -2.23
N ILE A 77 12.56 14.05 -1.65
CA ILE A 77 13.05 13.81 -0.28
C ILE A 77 11.89 13.94 0.72
N GLY A 78 11.03 14.95 0.55
CA GLY A 78 9.83 15.12 1.38
C GLY A 78 8.91 13.91 1.35
N VAL A 79 8.62 13.36 0.16
CA VAL A 79 7.78 12.16 0.01
C VAL A 79 8.45 10.92 0.61
N ILE A 80 9.79 10.79 0.54
CA ILE A 80 10.51 9.71 1.23
C ILE A 80 10.37 9.83 2.75
N ASN A 81 10.46 11.05 3.31
CA ASN A 81 10.29 11.24 4.75
C ASN A 81 8.87 10.87 5.20
N GLU A 82 7.83 11.27 4.45
CA GLU A 82 6.46 10.84 4.71
C GLU A 82 6.33 9.30 4.70
N PHE A 83 7.01 8.63 3.76
CA PHE A 83 7.05 7.17 3.70
C PHE A 83 7.74 6.55 4.92
N THR A 84 8.88 7.11 5.35
CA THR A 84 9.62 6.65 6.53
C THR A 84 8.74 6.76 7.77
N ASP A 85 8.07 7.89 7.98
CA ASP A 85 7.14 8.09 9.10
C ASP A 85 5.98 7.07 9.06
N LEU A 86 5.43 6.81 7.87
CA LEU A 86 4.41 5.79 7.69
C LEU A 86 4.93 4.38 8.03
N PHE A 87 6.16 4.06 7.61
CA PHE A 87 6.76 2.76 7.89
C PHE A 87 7.05 2.57 9.38
N ASP A 88 7.50 3.62 10.08
CA ASP A 88 7.67 3.59 11.52
C ASP A 88 6.34 3.38 12.25
N ARG A 89 5.26 4.03 11.79
CA ARG A 89 3.91 3.75 12.32
C ARG A 89 3.52 2.29 12.13
N LEU A 90 3.78 1.70 10.96
CA LEU A 90 3.53 0.27 10.72
C LEU A 90 4.34 -0.62 11.68
N ASN A 91 5.63 -0.32 11.88
CA ASN A 91 6.51 -1.09 12.76
C ASN A 91 6.07 -1.08 14.23
N ASN A 92 5.37 -0.02 14.64
CA ASN A 92 4.85 0.14 16.00
C ASN A 92 3.43 -0.41 16.19
N MET A 93 2.77 -0.91 15.14
CA MET A 93 1.45 -1.53 15.29
C MET A 93 1.55 -2.87 16.02
N GLU A 94 0.58 -3.15 16.88
CA GLU A 94 0.46 -4.42 17.58
C GLU A 94 -0.65 -5.28 16.93
N PRO A 95 -0.30 -6.24 16.05
CA PRO A 95 -1.30 -7.13 15.46
C PRO A 95 -1.83 -8.17 16.46
N ASP A 96 -3.13 -8.47 16.36
CA ASP A 96 -3.70 -9.67 16.98
C ASP A 96 -2.97 -10.93 16.47
N GLU A 97 -2.98 -12.00 17.26
CA GLU A 97 -2.26 -13.25 16.96
C GLU A 97 -2.53 -13.76 15.54
N LYS A 98 -3.79 -13.73 15.11
CA LYS A 98 -4.22 -14.18 13.77
C LYS A 98 -3.61 -13.37 12.62
N TYR A 99 -3.18 -12.13 12.87
CA TYR A 99 -2.60 -11.25 11.84
C TYR A 99 -1.07 -11.19 11.86
N LYS A 100 -0.41 -11.61 12.95
CA LYS A 100 1.06 -11.48 13.13
C LYS A 100 1.88 -11.87 11.90
N THR A 101 1.64 -13.05 11.35
CA THR A 101 2.36 -13.55 10.17
C THR A 101 2.19 -12.64 8.95
N GLN A 102 0.99 -12.11 8.71
CA GLN A 102 0.75 -11.26 7.55
C GLN A 102 1.23 -9.82 7.80
N HIS A 103 1.19 -9.35 9.05
CA HIS A 103 1.79 -8.08 9.46
C HIS A 103 3.30 -8.04 9.21
N GLU A 104 4.03 -9.11 9.58
CA GLU A 104 5.48 -9.20 9.31
C GLU A 104 5.79 -9.24 7.80
N LYS A 105 4.92 -9.86 6.99
CA LYS A 105 5.04 -9.79 5.53
C LYS A 105 4.77 -8.38 5.00
N LEU A 106 3.82 -7.65 5.58
CA LEU A 106 3.54 -6.27 5.23
C LEU A 106 4.75 -5.36 5.55
N LYS A 107 5.37 -5.54 6.73
CA LYS A 107 6.63 -4.87 7.09
C LYS A 107 7.75 -5.20 6.11
N ARG A 108 7.90 -6.48 5.73
CA ARG A 108 8.87 -6.88 4.71
C ARG A 108 8.60 -6.20 3.37
N ALA A 109 7.34 -6.11 2.94
CA ALA A 109 6.98 -5.39 1.72
C ALA A 109 7.43 -3.92 1.78
N MET A 110 7.18 -3.23 2.90
CA MET A 110 7.63 -1.86 3.10
C MET A 110 9.15 -1.72 3.13
N GLY A 111 9.87 -2.72 3.66
CA GLY A 111 11.34 -2.77 3.57
C GLY A 111 11.86 -2.72 2.13
N TYR A 112 11.21 -3.43 1.19
CA TYR A 112 11.57 -3.35 -0.23
C TYR A 112 11.32 -1.95 -0.84
N TYR A 113 10.24 -1.27 -0.43
CA TYR A 113 10.00 0.12 -0.83
C TYR A 113 11.06 1.06 -0.24
N ALA A 114 11.40 0.90 1.05
CA ALA A 114 12.45 1.67 1.71
C ALA A 114 13.81 1.52 1.00
N GLU A 115 14.21 0.29 0.69
CA GLU A 115 15.44 0.00 -0.07
C GLU A 115 15.42 0.66 -1.45
N SER A 116 14.29 0.59 -2.18
CA SER A 116 14.14 1.25 -3.48
C SER A 116 14.31 2.76 -3.40
N PHE A 117 13.71 3.40 -2.39
CA PHE A 117 13.77 4.84 -2.19
C PHE A 117 15.16 5.28 -1.75
N GLN A 118 15.83 4.51 -0.91
CA GLN A 118 17.22 4.77 -0.53
C GLN A 118 18.15 4.72 -1.75
N ILE A 119 18.02 3.70 -2.61
CA ILE A 119 18.81 3.60 -3.86
C ILE A 119 18.60 4.83 -4.74
N GLN A 120 17.35 5.29 -4.89
CA GLN A 120 17.06 6.49 -5.67
C GLN A 120 17.65 7.75 -5.03
N LEU A 121 17.59 7.87 -3.71
CA LEU A 121 18.14 9.00 -2.97
C LEU A 121 19.68 9.06 -3.08
N ASP A 122 20.35 7.92 -2.90
CA ASP A 122 21.82 7.82 -2.96
C ASP A 122 22.37 8.17 -4.35
N ASN A 123 21.56 7.96 -5.40
CA ASN A 123 21.95 8.17 -6.79
C ASN A 123 21.26 9.38 -7.43
N ILE A 124 20.60 10.24 -6.65
CA ILE A 124 19.75 11.31 -7.19
C ILE A 124 20.53 12.35 -7.99
N ASP A 125 21.81 12.57 -7.66
CA ASP A 125 22.68 13.52 -8.38
C ASP A 125 23.36 12.89 -9.61
N ASN A 126 23.42 11.56 -9.69
CA ASN A 126 24.03 10.84 -10.81
C ASN A 126 23.36 9.48 -11.02
N PRO A 127 22.15 9.46 -11.61
CA PRO A 127 21.36 8.25 -11.74
C PRO A 127 22.03 7.25 -12.71
N SER A 128 22.43 6.10 -12.19
CA SER A 128 22.91 4.96 -12.98
C SER A 128 21.74 4.12 -13.49
N SER A 129 21.85 3.62 -14.73
CA SER A 129 20.86 2.69 -15.29
C SER A 129 20.77 1.37 -14.51
N SER A 130 21.86 0.89 -13.92
CA SER A 130 21.88 -0.31 -13.07
C SER A 130 21.09 -0.10 -11.77
N GLU A 131 21.30 1.06 -11.12
CA GLU A 131 20.65 1.41 -9.85
C GLU A 131 19.16 1.68 -10.06
N LEU A 132 18.79 2.36 -11.15
CA LEU A 132 17.39 2.53 -11.53
C LEU A 132 16.70 1.18 -11.78
N ALA A 133 17.39 0.22 -12.42
CA ALA A 133 16.85 -1.11 -12.65
C ALA A 133 16.69 -1.91 -11.34
N LEU A 134 17.69 -1.84 -10.44
CA LEU A 134 17.63 -2.47 -9.13
C LEU A 134 16.49 -1.88 -8.29
N SER A 135 16.39 -0.55 -8.23
CA SER A 135 15.31 0.16 -7.53
C SER A 135 13.93 -0.25 -8.08
N THR A 136 13.79 -0.33 -9.41
CA THR A 136 12.56 -0.82 -10.05
C THR A 136 12.24 -2.27 -9.67
N SER A 137 13.23 -3.15 -9.55
CA SER A 137 13.03 -4.52 -9.10
C SER A 137 12.51 -4.56 -7.66
N LYS A 138 13.10 -3.77 -6.76
CA LYS A 138 12.68 -3.66 -5.36
C LYS A 138 11.23 -3.17 -5.23
N LEU A 139 10.80 -2.18 -6.02
CA LEU A 139 9.39 -1.75 -6.04
C LEU A 139 8.44 -2.88 -6.48
N LYS A 140 8.83 -3.69 -7.47
CA LYS A 140 8.02 -4.82 -7.94
C LYS A 140 7.90 -5.91 -6.89
N ASP A 141 9.00 -6.26 -6.24
CA ASP A 141 9.03 -7.26 -5.17
C ASP A 141 8.19 -6.79 -3.98
N GLY A 142 8.37 -5.53 -3.57
CA GLY A 142 7.57 -4.88 -2.52
C GLY A 142 6.08 -4.92 -2.85
N LEU A 143 5.67 -4.56 -4.07
CA LEU A 143 4.28 -4.59 -4.50
C LEU A 143 3.68 -6.00 -4.45
N ALA A 144 4.43 -7.01 -4.90
CA ALA A 144 3.94 -8.39 -4.91
C ALA A 144 3.67 -8.89 -3.48
N ILE A 145 4.59 -8.62 -2.55
CA ILE A 145 4.42 -9.00 -1.14
C ILE A 145 3.32 -8.16 -0.47
N TYR A 146 3.21 -6.88 -0.81
CA TYR A 146 2.16 -6.00 -0.31
C TYR A 146 0.76 -6.54 -0.65
N LYS A 147 0.51 -6.87 -1.92
CA LYS A 147 -0.79 -7.41 -2.35
C LYS A 147 -1.14 -8.72 -1.64
N LYS A 148 -0.17 -9.62 -1.52
CA LYS A 148 -0.32 -10.90 -0.82
C LYS A 148 -0.68 -10.71 0.66
N SER A 149 0.09 -9.88 1.35
CA SER A 149 -0.11 -9.63 2.78
C SER A 149 -1.43 -8.93 3.06
N MET A 150 -1.76 -7.88 2.31
CA MET A 150 -3.02 -7.14 2.49
C MET A 150 -4.25 -7.96 2.09
N GLY A 151 -4.15 -8.76 1.01
CA GLY A 151 -5.18 -9.74 0.65
C GLY A 151 -5.43 -10.75 1.75
N ALA A 152 -4.38 -11.34 2.32
CA ALA A 152 -4.49 -12.29 3.42
C ALA A 152 -5.06 -11.65 4.70
N ILE A 153 -4.69 -10.41 5.03
CA ILE A 153 -5.28 -9.67 6.16
C ILE A 153 -6.79 -9.50 5.95
N ASN A 154 -7.21 -9.13 4.74
CA ASN A 154 -8.63 -8.97 4.41
C ASN A 154 -9.38 -10.32 4.43
N ASP A 155 -8.76 -11.41 3.97
CA ASP A 155 -9.34 -12.76 4.06
C ASP A 155 -9.58 -13.15 5.52
N ILE A 156 -8.58 -12.98 6.39
CA ILE A 156 -8.70 -13.27 7.83
C ILE A 156 -9.76 -12.38 8.49
N ARG A 157 -9.87 -11.10 8.09
CA ARG A 157 -10.91 -10.18 8.56
C ARG A 157 -12.32 -10.66 8.20
N ARG A 158 -12.49 -11.23 7.00
CA ARG A 158 -13.78 -11.71 6.49
C ARG A 158 -14.11 -13.15 6.88
N GLY A 159 -13.16 -13.88 7.47
CA GLY A 159 -13.30 -15.31 7.75
C GLY A 159 -13.14 -16.20 6.52
N ASN A 160 -12.46 -15.70 5.48
CA ASN A 160 -12.20 -16.44 4.23
C ASN A 160 -10.89 -17.25 4.33
N GLU A 161 -10.75 -18.20 3.40
CA GLU A 161 -9.46 -18.86 3.15
C GLU A 161 -8.43 -17.84 2.63
N ILE A 162 -7.20 -17.92 3.16
CA ILE A 162 -6.09 -17.04 2.80
C ILE A 162 -5.72 -17.22 1.32
N GLY A 163 -5.64 -16.10 0.59
CA GLY A 163 -5.26 -16.07 -0.83
C GLY A 163 -6.45 -15.89 -1.77
N THR A 164 -7.68 -15.97 -1.26
CA THR A 164 -8.90 -15.79 -2.06
C THR A 164 -9.06 -14.36 -2.56
N THR A 165 -8.76 -13.35 -1.72
CA THR A 165 -8.78 -11.94 -2.14
C THR A 165 -7.75 -11.65 -3.24
N GLU A 166 -6.52 -12.16 -3.10
CA GLU A 166 -5.46 -11.94 -4.11
C GLU A 166 -5.87 -12.53 -5.46
N LYS A 167 -6.32 -13.79 -5.48
CA LYS A 167 -6.75 -14.48 -6.69
C LYS A 167 -7.88 -13.74 -7.40
N SER A 168 -8.87 -13.24 -6.66
CA SER A 168 -9.98 -12.48 -7.23
C SER A 168 -9.52 -11.19 -7.92
N LEU A 169 -8.51 -10.50 -7.38
CA LEU A 169 -7.94 -9.32 -8.03
C LEU A 169 -7.19 -9.65 -9.32
N GLU A 170 -6.46 -10.77 -9.34
CA GLU A 170 -5.76 -11.22 -10.54
C GLU A 170 -6.74 -11.58 -11.67
N GLU A 171 -7.83 -12.28 -11.34
CA GLU A 171 -8.90 -12.64 -12.29
C GLU A 171 -9.57 -11.38 -12.87
N LYS A 172 -9.91 -10.39 -12.02
CA LYS A 172 -10.48 -9.10 -12.49
C LYS A 172 -9.52 -8.34 -13.40
N LYS A 173 -8.22 -8.35 -13.09
CA LYS A 173 -7.21 -7.70 -13.95
C LYS A 173 -7.17 -8.37 -15.32
N GLN A 174 -7.18 -9.70 -15.39
CA GLN A 174 -7.19 -10.43 -16.65
C GLN A 174 -8.44 -10.13 -17.49
N GLN A 175 -9.62 -10.08 -16.87
CA GLN A 175 -10.88 -9.74 -17.56
C GLN A 175 -10.89 -8.33 -18.17
N ASN A 176 -10.35 -7.34 -17.44
CA ASN A 176 -10.22 -5.98 -17.98
C ASN A 176 -9.20 -5.88 -19.13
N THR A 177 -8.15 -6.72 -19.12
CA THR A 177 -7.14 -6.70 -20.19
C THR A 177 -7.68 -7.34 -21.47
N THR A 178 -8.52 -8.37 -21.36
CA THR A 178 -9.14 -9.07 -22.51
C THR A 178 -10.24 -8.25 -23.17
N SER A 179 -10.98 -7.43 -22.41
CA SER A 179 -12.03 -6.55 -22.94
C SER A 179 -11.46 -5.35 -23.72
N GLU A 180 -10.33 -4.77 -23.30
CA GLU A 180 -9.65 -3.71 -24.06
C GLU A 180 -9.05 -4.18 -25.40
N THR A 181 -8.88 -5.50 -25.60
CA THR A 181 -8.33 -6.03 -26.87
C THR A 181 -9.41 -6.36 -27.89
N THR A 182 -10.70 -6.35 -27.51
CA THR A 182 -11.82 -6.75 -28.38
C THR A 182 -12.66 -5.59 -28.91
N GLU A 183 -12.42 -4.35 -28.48
CA GLU A 183 -13.10 -3.14 -29.01
C GLU A 183 -12.24 -2.35 -30.03
N GLY A 184 -11.16 -2.95 -30.56
CA GLY A 184 -10.20 -2.31 -31.45
C GLY A 184 -10.07 -2.92 -32.86
N GLU A 185 -11.07 -3.64 -33.36
CA GLU A 185 -11.14 -4.10 -34.76
C GLU A 185 -12.22 -3.37 -35.56
#